data_AF-A0A8T5ZPU0-F1
#
_entry.id   AF-A0A8T5ZPU0-F1
#
_cell.length_a   1.000
_cell.length_b   1.000
_cell.length_c   1.000
_cell.angle_alpha   90.00
_cell.angle_beta   90.00
_cell.angle_gamma   90.00
#
_symmetry.space_group_name_H-M   'P 1'
#
loop_
_entity.id
_entity.type
_entity.pdbx_description
1 polymer ?
#
loop_
_entity_poly.entity_id
_entity_poly.type
_entity_poly.pdbx_seq_one_letter_code
_entity_poly.pdbx_strand_id
1 'polypeptide(L)'
;PRNYDDSLPGDSKAFLAQLSLPAQLASQQSGVPHHLILAQAALESGWGQRQIRRENGEPSYNLFGVKASGNWKGPVTEITTTEYENGEAKKVKAKFRVYSSYLEALSDYVGLLTRNPRYAAVTTAASAEQGAQALQDAGYATDPHYARKLTNMIQQMKSISDKVSKTYSMNIDNLF
;
A
#
# COMPACT_ATOMS: atom_id res chain seq x y z
N PRO A 1 6.85 -10.49 -29.09
CA PRO A 1 5.82 -10.88 -28.09
C PRO A 1 6.51 -11.45 -26.84
N ARG A 2 6.54 -10.69 -25.73
CA ARG A 2 7.01 -11.23 -24.44
C ARG A 2 5.90 -12.11 -23.87
N ASN A 3 6.19 -13.40 -23.72
CA ASN A 3 5.37 -14.32 -22.96
C ASN A 3 5.41 -13.87 -21.49
N TYR A 4 4.25 -13.50 -20.95
CA TYR A 4 4.04 -13.39 -19.52
C TYR A 4 3.97 -14.81 -18.99
N ASP A 5 5.10 -15.32 -18.50
CA ASP A 5 5.10 -16.48 -17.60
C ASP A 5 4.22 -16.13 -16.38
N ASP A 6 3.25 -17.00 -16.10
CA ASP A 6 2.14 -16.82 -15.16
C ASP A 6 2.56 -17.10 -13.70
N SER A 7 3.84 -16.88 -13.41
CA SER A 7 4.43 -16.95 -12.09
C SER A 7 4.59 -15.53 -11.53
N LEU A 8 3.67 -15.14 -10.65
CA LEU A 8 3.86 -13.92 -9.87
C LEU A 8 5.15 -14.05 -9.05
N PRO A 9 5.97 -13.00 -8.93
CA PRO A 9 7.19 -13.06 -8.14
C PRO A 9 6.87 -13.57 -6.73
N GLY A 10 7.71 -14.45 -6.16
CA GLY A 10 7.53 -14.99 -4.81
C GLY A 10 7.27 -13.90 -3.75
N ASP A 11 7.81 -12.70 -4.00
CA ASP A 11 7.66 -11.51 -3.18
C ASP A 11 6.21 -11.01 -3.05
N SER A 12 5.36 -11.19 -4.07
CA SER A 12 3.96 -10.71 -4.01
C SER A 12 3.12 -11.52 -3.02
N LYS A 13 3.34 -12.85 -2.95
CA LYS A 13 2.64 -13.72 -1.99
C LYS A 13 3.09 -13.43 -0.55
N ALA A 14 4.39 -13.28 -0.35
CA ALA A 14 4.96 -12.94 0.95
C ALA A 14 4.46 -11.58 1.45
N PHE A 15 4.41 -10.58 0.56
CA PHE A 15 3.86 -9.25 0.85
C PHE A 15 2.41 -9.32 1.33
N LEU A 16 1.54 -10.06 0.62
CA LEU A 16 0.15 -10.23 1.01
C LEU A 16 0.00 -10.97 2.34
N ALA A 17 0.77 -12.05 2.55
CA ALA A 17 0.76 -12.78 3.81
C ALA A 17 1.15 -11.88 4.99
N GLN A 18 2.15 -11.01 4.82
CA GLN A 18 2.63 -10.11 5.86
C GLN A 18 1.65 -8.98 6.17
N LEU A 19 0.92 -8.47 5.18
CA LEU A 19 0.04 -7.30 5.34
C LEU A 19 -1.44 -7.62 5.49
N SER A 20 -1.89 -8.83 5.20
CA SER A 20 -3.32 -9.18 5.21
C SER A 20 -3.98 -8.86 6.55
N LEU A 21 -3.42 -9.35 7.67
CA LEU A 21 -3.96 -9.08 9.01
C LEU A 21 -3.87 -7.60 9.39
N PRO A 22 -2.69 -6.94 9.28
CA PRO A 22 -2.59 -5.48 9.51
C PRO A 22 -3.61 -4.65 8.71
N ALA A 23 -3.81 -4.96 7.44
CA ALA A 23 -4.75 -4.23 6.57
C ALA A 23 -6.20 -4.49 6.96
N GLN A 24 -6.54 -5.71 7.37
CA GLN A 24 -7.88 -6.02 7.88
C GLN A 24 -8.19 -5.24 9.16
N LEU A 25 -7.24 -5.16 10.10
CA LEU A 25 -7.43 -4.40 11.34
C LEU A 25 -7.55 -2.89 11.06
N ALA A 26 -6.71 -2.33 10.19
CA ALA A 26 -6.82 -0.92 9.78
C ALA A 26 -8.14 -0.62 9.05
N SER A 27 -8.63 -1.57 8.24
CA SER A 27 -9.93 -1.49 7.58
C SER A 27 -11.07 -1.41 8.59
N GLN A 28 -11.10 -2.30 9.58
CA GLN A 28 -12.12 -2.30 10.64
C GLN A 28 -12.16 -0.99 11.43
N GLN A 29 -10.99 -0.37 11.66
CA GLN A 29 -10.88 0.89 12.39
C GLN A 29 -11.38 2.10 11.61
N SER A 30 -11.37 2.06 10.27
CA SER A 30 -11.55 3.24 9.42
C SER A 30 -12.71 3.17 8.44
N GLY A 31 -13.26 1.97 8.20
CA GLY A 31 -14.23 1.72 7.14
C GLY A 31 -13.62 1.61 5.74
N VAL A 32 -12.33 1.95 5.56
CA VAL A 32 -11.65 1.81 4.26
C VAL A 32 -11.54 0.34 3.89
N PRO A 33 -11.94 -0.11 2.69
CA PRO A 33 -11.88 -1.52 2.31
C PRO A 33 -10.45 -2.11 2.40
N HIS A 34 -10.29 -3.26 3.07
CA HIS A 34 -8.97 -3.89 3.27
C HIS A 34 -8.20 -4.18 1.97
N HIS A 35 -8.86 -4.66 0.91
CA HIS A 35 -8.23 -4.89 -0.39
C HIS A 35 -7.77 -3.58 -1.05
N LEU A 36 -8.43 -2.45 -0.77
CA LEU A 36 -7.97 -1.14 -1.25
C LEU A 36 -6.68 -0.73 -0.54
N ILE A 37 -6.60 -0.92 0.78
CA ILE A 37 -5.40 -0.64 1.57
C ILE A 37 -4.21 -1.47 1.04
N LEU A 38 -4.42 -2.77 0.83
CA LEU A 38 -3.39 -3.65 0.26
C LEU A 38 -2.99 -3.24 -1.16
N ALA A 39 -3.95 -2.82 -1.99
CA ALA A 39 -3.68 -2.42 -3.38
C ALA A 39 -2.81 -1.17 -3.43
N GLN A 40 -3.14 -0.18 -2.61
CA GLN A 40 -2.33 1.03 -2.51
C GLN A 40 -0.95 0.68 -1.95
N ALA A 41 -0.86 -0.09 -0.87
CA ALA A 41 0.43 -0.50 -0.32
C ALA A 41 1.31 -1.21 -1.36
N ALA A 42 0.74 -2.13 -2.15
CA ALA A 42 1.44 -2.82 -3.23
C ALA A 42 1.86 -1.87 -4.35
N LEU A 43 0.99 -0.96 -4.77
CA LEU A 43 1.27 0.00 -5.84
C LEU A 43 2.37 1.00 -5.42
N GLU A 44 2.23 1.61 -4.25
CA GLU A 44 3.13 2.67 -3.78
C GLU A 44 4.52 2.11 -3.42
N SER A 45 4.59 0.92 -2.81
CA SER A 45 5.86 0.29 -2.43
C SER A 45 6.46 -0.62 -3.51
N GLY A 46 5.75 -0.84 -4.62
CA GLY A 46 6.12 -1.84 -5.62
C GLY A 46 6.23 -3.24 -5.01
N TRP A 47 5.16 -3.73 -4.38
CA TRP A 47 5.13 -5.01 -3.66
C TRP A 47 6.19 -5.13 -2.54
N GLY A 48 6.48 -4.03 -1.85
CA GLY A 48 7.46 -3.97 -0.77
C GLY A 48 8.92 -3.87 -1.24
N GLN A 49 9.18 -3.81 -2.55
CA GLN A 49 10.55 -3.73 -3.08
C GLN A 49 11.19 -2.36 -2.86
N ARG A 50 10.38 -1.30 -2.72
CA ARG A 50 10.83 0.09 -2.53
C ARG A 50 10.74 0.53 -1.06
N GLN A 51 11.17 -0.33 -0.15
CA GLN A 51 11.14 -0.01 1.28
C GLN A 51 12.02 1.20 1.62
N ILE A 52 11.43 2.17 2.30
CA ILE A 52 12.18 3.20 3.01
C ILE A 52 12.84 2.55 4.21
N ARG A 53 14.17 2.62 4.28
CA ARG A 53 14.96 2.10 5.39
C ARG A 53 15.44 3.22 6.30
N ARG A 54 15.68 2.87 7.56
CA ARG A 54 16.41 3.69 8.52
C ARG A 54 17.89 3.73 8.11
N GLU A 55 18.64 4.68 8.65
CA GLU A 55 20.09 4.81 8.39
C GLU A 55 20.88 3.54 8.75
N ASN A 56 20.44 2.81 9.78
CA ASN A 56 21.02 1.53 10.20
C ASN A 56 20.57 0.32 9.34
N GLY A 57 19.81 0.53 8.27
CA GLY A 57 19.32 -0.51 7.36
C GLY A 57 18.02 -1.18 7.79
N GLU A 58 17.51 -0.92 8.99
CA GLU A 58 16.24 -1.46 9.48
C GLU A 58 15.04 -0.93 8.67
N PRO A 59 13.94 -1.71 8.55
CA PRO A 59 12.72 -1.22 7.90
C PRO A 59 12.11 -0.05 8.68
N SER A 60 11.63 0.97 7.95
CA SER A 60 10.77 2.01 8.56
C SER A 60 9.29 1.60 8.62
N TYR A 61 8.93 0.50 7.95
CA TYR A 61 7.55 0.05 7.66
C TYR A 61 6.70 1.06 6.86
N ASN A 62 7.27 2.17 6.39
CA ASN A 62 6.55 3.24 5.71
C ASN A 62 6.31 2.92 4.22
N LEU A 63 5.30 2.08 3.96
CA LEU A 63 4.93 1.61 2.62
C LEU A 63 4.42 2.71 1.68
N PHE A 64 3.87 3.79 2.24
CA PHE A 64 3.22 4.87 1.47
C PHE A 64 4.10 6.11 1.31
N GLY A 65 5.34 6.08 1.79
CA GLY A 65 6.23 7.25 1.73
C GLY A 65 5.68 8.45 2.47
N VAL A 66 5.00 8.25 3.61
CA VAL A 66 4.43 9.35 4.39
C VAL A 66 5.55 10.21 4.95
N LYS A 67 5.64 11.46 4.48
CA LYS A 67 6.59 12.45 4.98
C LYS A 67 6.26 12.80 6.44
N ALA A 68 7.30 13.05 7.23
CA ALA A 68 7.15 13.62 8.56
C ALA A 68 6.92 15.14 8.42
N SER A 69 5.72 15.60 8.82
CA SER A 69 5.38 17.02 8.93
C SER A 69 5.32 17.44 10.40
N GLY A 70 5.14 18.74 10.68
CA GLY A 70 5.33 19.32 12.03
C GLY A 70 4.44 18.74 13.15
N ASN A 71 3.38 17.98 12.84
CA ASN A 71 2.55 17.31 13.83
C ASN A 71 3.01 15.88 14.17
N TRP A 72 3.98 15.32 13.43
CA TRP A 72 4.53 14.00 13.70
C TRP A 72 5.51 14.06 14.88
N LYS A 73 5.25 13.28 15.93
CA LYS A 73 6.07 13.21 17.15
C LYS A 73 6.89 11.91 17.25
N GLY A 74 6.68 10.98 16.34
CA GLY A 74 7.38 9.69 16.32
C GLY A 74 8.77 9.79 15.69
N PRO A 75 9.48 8.64 15.59
CA PRO A 75 10.78 8.59 14.95
C PRO A 75 10.69 8.92 13.45
N VAL A 76 11.80 9.38 12.89
CA VAL A 76 11.93 9.73 11.47
C VAL A 76 13.20 9.10 10.88
N THR A 77 13.20 8.92 9.57
CA THR A 77 14.40 8.63 8.77
C THR A 77 14.53 9.68 7.69
N GLU A 78 15.76 10.12 7.41
CA GLU A 78 16.03 11.12 6.39
C GLU A 78 16.58 10.42 5.14
N ILE A 79 15.91 10.61 4.00
CA ILE A 79 16.35 10.09 2.71
C ILE A 79 16.68 11.28 1.82
N THR A 80 17.84 11.22 1.17
CA THR A 80 18.17 12.18 0.11
C THR A 80 17.51 11.72 -1.18
N THR A 81 16.52 12.48 -1.64
CA THR A 81 15.86 12.29 -2.93
C THR A 81 16.49 13.21 -3.97
N THR A 82 16.42 12.80 -5.24
CA THR A 82 16.68 13.71 -6.35
C THR A 82 15.33 14.22 -6.84
N GLU A 83 15.04 15.49 -6.61
CA GLU A 83 13.84 16.15 -7.10
C GLU A 83 14.21 17.01 -8.32
N TYR A 84 13.30 17.12 -9.29
CA TYR A 84 13.48 17.96 -10.46
C TYR A 84 12.67 19.24 -10.28
N GLU A 85 13.35 20.36 -10.08
CA GLU A 85 12.74 21.69 -9.99
C GLU A 85 13.13 22.48 -11.25
N ASN A 86 12.15 22.91 -12.04
CA ASN A 86 12.36 23.66 -13.30
C ASN A 86 13.32 22.96 -14.29
N GLY A 87 13.36 21.61 -14.29
CA GLY A 87 14.22 20.82 -15.15
C GLY A 87 15.63 20.55 -14.59
N GLU A 88 15.99 21.12 -13.44
CA GLU A 88 17.26 20.86 -12.77
C GLU A 88 17.12 19.80 -11.66
N ALA A 89 18.04 18.83 -11.65
CA ALA A 89 18.11 17.82 -10.61
C ALA A 89 18.73 18.41 -9.33
N LYS A 90 17.95 18.49 -8.25
CA LYS A 90 18.42 18.90 -6.93
C LYS A 90 18.34 17.74 -5.94
N LYS A 91 19.38 17.61 -5.12
CA LYS A 91 19.34 16.70 -3.97
C LYS A 91 18.58 17.38 -2.83
N VAL A 92 17.44 16.81 -2.48
CA VAL A 92 16.58 17.30 -1.41
C VAL A 92 16.57 16.26 -0.29
N LYS A 93 16.70 16.71 0.95
CA LYS A 93 16.54 15.85 2.11
C LYS A 93 15.06 15.82 2.49
N ALA A 94 14.46 14.64 2.46
CA ALA A 94 13.09 14.43 2.89
C ALA A 94 13.07 13.55 4.14
N LYS A 95 12.32 13.98 5.16
CA LYS A 95 12.09 13.20 6.37
C LYS A 95 10.82 12.37 6.19
N PHE A 96 10.92 11.09 6.46
CA PHE A 96 9.81 10.13 6.41
C PHE A 96 9.51 9.61 7.81
N ARG A 97 8.23 9.34 8.07
CA ARG A 97 7.79 8.71 9.32
C ARG A 97 8.42 7.32 9.42
N VAL A 98 8.85 6.94 10.62
CA VAL A 98 9.28 5.58 10.96
C VAL A 98 8.22 5.02 11.90
N TYR A 99 7.77 3.80 11.60
CA TYR A 99 6.81 3.09 12.42
C TYR A 99 7.48 1.89 13.11
N SER A 100 6.85 1.37 14.14
CA SER A 100 7.24 0.15 14.86
C SER A 100 6.77 -1.12 14.15
N SER A 101 5.74 -1.02 13.30
CA SER A 101 5.15 -2.17 12.61
C SER A 101 4.36 -1.74 11.38
N TYR A 102 4.01 -2.71 10.52
CA TYR A 102 3.07 -2.46 9.43
C TYR A 102 1.67 -2.10 9.90
N LEU A 103 1.21 -2.62 11.04
CA LEU A 103 -0.08 -2.22 11.59
C LEU A 103 -0.10 -0.73 11.90
N GLU A 104 0.93 -0.21 12.56
CA GLU A 104 1.03 1.23 12.84
C GLU A 104 1.08 2.05 11.55
N ALA A 105 1.86 1.61 10.55
CA ALA A 105 1.95 2.30 9.27
C ALA A 105 0.59 2.36 8.53
N LEU A 106 -0.14 1.25 8.50
CA LEU A 106 -1.45 1.17 7.85
C LEU A 106 -2.51 1.94 8.65
N SER A 107 -2.50 1.88 9.98
CA SER A 107 -3.41 2.64 10.85
C SER A 107 -3.19 4.15 10.72
N ASP A 108 -1.93 4.63 10.66
CA ASP A 108 -1.68 6.06 10.42
C ASP A 108 -2.13 6.48 9.02
N TYR A 109 -1.86 5.64 8.00
CA TYR A 109 -2.32 5.89 6.64
C TYR A 109 -3.84 6.05 6.53
N VAL A 110 -4.62 5.08 7.03
CA VAL A 110 -6.09 5.20 7.00
C VAL A 110 -6.58 6.34 7.90
N GLY A 111 -5.84 6.67 8.96
CA GLY A 111 -6.10 7.85 9.79
C GLY A 111 -5.91 9.16 9.02
N LEU A 112 -4.95 9.26 8.10
CA LEU A 112 -4.79 10.42 7.22
C LEU A 112 -5.98 10.58 6.27
N LEU A 113 -6.50 9.47 5.73
CA LEU A 113 -7.72 9.49 4.91
C LEU A 113 -8.94 9.92 5.73
N THR A 114 -9.14 9.28 6.89
CA THR A 114 -10.33 9.50 7.74
C THR A 114 -10.40 10.92 8.30
N ARG A 115 -9.26 11.54 8.62
CA ARG A 115 -9.21 12.92 9.17
C ARG A 115 -9.48 14.00 8.12
N ASN A 116 -9.45 13.68 6.83
CA ASN A 116 -9.66 14.65 5.77
C ASN A 116 -11.03 14.42 5.11
N PRO A 117 -12.01 15.32 5.29
CA PRO A 117 -13.36 15.17 4.73
C PRO A 117 -13.39 14.95 3.21
N ARG A 118 -12.33 15.38 2.50
CA ARG A 118 -12.11 15.10 1.07
C ARG A 118 -12.23 13.60 0.73
N TYR A 119 -11.87 12.71 1.66
CA TYR A 119 -11.87 11.26 1.45
C TYR A 119 -13.02 10.53 2.15
N ALA A 120 -14.08 11.23 2.60
CA ALA A 120 -15.21 10.60 3.29
C ALA A 120 -15.86 9.46 2.48
N ALA A 121 -15.98 9.61 1.15
CA ALA A 121 -16.53 8.57 0.29
C ALA A 121 -15.65 7.30 0.23
N VAL A 122 -14.34 7.42 0.51
CA VAL A 122 -13.41 6.28 0.57
C VAL A 122 -13.67 5.45 1.83
N THR A 123 -13.96 6.11 2.96
CA THR A 123 -14.23 5.44 4.25
C THR A 123 -15.59 4.75 4.31
N THR A 124 -16.51 5.10 3.41
CA THR A 124 -17.85 4.50 3.33
C THR A 124 -18.05 3.63 2.09
N ALA A 125 -16.99 3.36 1.32
CA ALA A 125 -17.08 2.56 0.11
C ALA A 125 -17.43 1.10 0.43
N ALA A 126 -18.40 0.53 -0.29
CA ALA A 126 -18.82 -0.86 -0.06
C ALA A 126 -17.86 -1.89 -0.68
N SER A 127 -17.02 -1.46 -1.63
CA SER A 127 -16.01 -2.30 -2.25
C SER A 127 -14.69 -1.55 -2.47
N ALA A 128 -13.61 -2.30 -2.67
CA ALA A 128 -12.30 -1.73 -2.95
C ALA A 128 -12.29 -0.97 -4.29
N GLU A 129 -13.04 -1.44 -5.28
CA GLU A 129 -13.19 -0.79 -6.58
C GLU A 129 -13.93 0.55 -6.46
N GLN A 130 -14.99 0.60 -5.65
CA GLN A 130 -15.69 1.86 -5.35
C GLN A 130 -14.77 2.82 -4.61
N GLY A 131 -14.00 2.34 -3.63
CA GLY A 131 -13.04 3.17 -2.91
C GLY A 131 -11.90 3.68 -3.80
N ALA A 132 -11.45 2.88 -4.77
CA ALA A 132 -10.46 3.31 -5.77
C ALA A 132 -10.99 4.46 -6.64
N GLN A 133 -12.26 4.37 -7.08
CA GLN A 133 -12.90 5.47 -7.80
C GLN A 133 -13.05 6.71 -6.91
N ALA A 134 -13.49 6.54 -5.66
CA ALA A 134 -13.63 7.64 -4.70
C ALA A 134 -12.29 8.34 -4.43
N LEU A 135 -11.16 7.62 -4.41
CA LEU A 135 -9.83 8.24 -4.31
C LEU A 135 -9.49 9.10 -5.54
N GLN A 136 -9.82 8.62 -6.73
CA GLN A 136 -9.60 9.39 -7.96
C GLN A 136 -10.48 10.63 -8.02
N ASP A 137 -11.77 10.51 -7.69
CA ASP A 137 -12.72 11.64 -7.66
C ASP A 137 -12.32 12.66 -6.60
N ALA A 138 -11.83 12.18 -5.47
CA ALA A 138 -11.25 13.02 -4.43
C ALA A 138 -9.94 13.67 -4.88
N GLY A 139 -9.30 13.27 -5.98
CA GLY A 139 -8.03 13.82 -6.47
C GLY A 139 -6.84 13.44 -5.60
N TYR A 140 -6.80 12.18 -5.14
CA TYR A 140 -5.69 11.60 -4.38
C TYR A 140 -4.38 11.61 -5.18
N ALA A 141 -4.45 11.30 -6.47
CA ALA A 141 -3.32 11.35 -7.40
C ALA A 141 -3.65 12.22 -8.61
N THR A 142 -2.64 12.86 -9.19
CA THR A 142 -2.78 13.65 -10.43
C THR A 142 -2.89 12.77 -11.67
N ASP A 143 -2.60 11.48 -11.55
CA ASP A 143 -2.71 10.52 -12.64
C ASP A 143 -4.18 10.23 -12.98
N PRO A 144 -4.65 10.52 -14.21
CA PRO A 144 -6.04 10.26 -14.62
C PRO A 144 -6.42 8.78 -14.67
N HIS A 145 -5.45 7.88 -14.51
CA HIS A 145 -5.63 6.43 -14.54
C HIS A 145 -5.35 5.78 -13.19
N TYR A 146 -5.32 6.55 -12.10
CA TYR A 146 -5.04 6.03 -10.76
C TYR A 146 -6.05 4.96 -10.32
N ALA A 147 -7.36 5.21 -10.43
CA ALA A 147 -8.38 4.23 -10.06
C ALA A 147 -8.22 2.95 -10.89
N ARG A 148 -7.99 3.06 -12.20
CA ARG A 148 -7.75 1.91 -13.08
C ARG A 148 -6.55 1.07 -12.63
N LYS A 149 -5.44 1.72 -12.26
CA LYS A 149 -4.25 1.02 -11.74
C LYS A 149 -4.55 0.29 -10.44
N LEU A 150 -5.29 0.92 -9.52
CA LEU A 150 -5.70 0.28 -8.27
C LEU A 150 -6.65 -0.88 -8.50
N THR A 151 -7.65 -0.75 -9.37
CA THR A 151 -8.58 -1.83 -9.70
C THR A 151 -7.84 -3.04 -10.30
N ASN A 152 -6.86 -2.81 -11.18
CA ASN A 152 -6.01 -3.88 -11.69
C ASN A 152 -5.22 -4.58 -10.58
N MET A 153 -4.67 -3.81 -9.65
CA MET A 153 -3.95 -4.35 -8.48
C MET A 153 -4.89 -5.17 -7.58
N ILE A 154 -6.10 -4.68 -7.32
CA ILE A 154 -7.15 -5.40 -6.56
C ILE A 154 -7.44 -6.75 -7.21
N GLN A 155 -7.65 -6.76 -8.53
CA GLN A 155 -7.94 -7.99 -9.25
C GLN A 155 -6.76 -8.98 -9.22
N GLN A 156 -5.52 -8.48 -9.31
CA GLN A 156 -4.32 -9.30 -9.19
C GLN A 156 -4.22 -9.97 -7.82
N MET A 157 -4.49 -9.24 -6.73
CA MET A 157 -4.47 -9.79 -5.37
C MET A 157 -5.60 -10.79 -5.11
N LYS A 158 -6.80 -10.55 -5.65
CA LYS A 158 -7.90 -11.53 -5.59
C LYS A 158 -7.49 -12.84 -6.26
N SER A 159 -6.92 -12.77 -7.46
CA SER A 159 -6.39 -13.94 -8.18
C SER A 159 -5.29 -14.67 -7.38
N ILE A 160 -4.39 -13.95 -6.71
CA ILE A 160 -3.40 -14.56 -5.81
C ILE A 160 -4.07 -15.32 -4.67
N SER A 161 -5.03 -14.67 -4.01
CA SER A 161 -5.73 -15.24 -2.85
C SER A 161 -6.50 -16.50 -3.25
N ASP A 162 -7.15 -16.50 -4.41
CA ASP A 162 -7.86 -17.66 -4.97
C ASP A 162 -6.90 -18.81 -5.30
N LYS A 163 -5.76 -18.51 -5.94
CA LYS A 163 -4.72 -19.51 -6.24
C LYS A 163 -4.19 -20.12 -4.94
N VAL A 164 -3.90 -19.30 -3.92
CA VAL A 164 -3.41 -19.75 -2.61
C VAL A 164 -4.45 -20.63 -1.91
N SER A 165 -5.71 -20.22 -1.88
CA SER A 165 -6.79 -21.02 -1.28
C SER A 165 -6.94 -22.39 -1.95
N LYS A 166 -6.94 -22.43 -3.28
CA LYS A 166 -7.01 -23.69 -4.04
C LYS A 166 -5.83 -24.61 -3.74
N THR A 167 -4.62 -24.07 -3.64
CA THR A 167 -3.43 -24.86 -3.28
C THR A 167 -3.56 -25.47 -1.88
N TYR A 168 -4.03 -24.71 -0.89
CA TYR A 168 -4.25 -25.25 0.45
C TYR A 168 -5.33 -26.32 0.48
N SER A 169 -6.46 -26.13 -0.21
CA SER A 169 -7.51 -27.15 -0.33
C SER A 169 -6.96 -28.45 -0.93
N MET A 170 -6.28 -28.38 -2.07
CA MET A 170 -5.69 -29.56 -2.72
C MET A 170 -4.67 -30.29 -1.82
N ASN A 171 -3.89 -29.54 -1.03
CA ASN A 171 -2.93 -30.15 -0.11
C ASN A 171 -3.62 -30.88 1.05
N ILE A 172 -4.73 -30.34 1.58
CA ILE A 172 -5.51 -31.03 2.62
C ILE A 172 -6.20 -32.27 2.04
N ASP A 173 -6.74 -32.19 0.83
CA ASP A 173 -7.38 -33.32 0.16
C ASP A 173 -6.39 -34.48 -0.10
N ASN A 174 -5.10 -34.18 -0.25
CA ASN A 174 -4.04 -35.18 -0.43
C ASN A 174 -3.45 -35.73 0.89
N LEU A 175 -3.89 -35.20 2.05
CA LEU A 175 -3.44 -35.66 3.38
C LEU A 175 -4.40 -36.68 4.02
N PHE A 176 -5.53 -36.97 3.36
CA PHE A 176 -6.56 -37.93 3.76
C PHE A 176 -6.95 -38.83 2.59
#